data_AF-A0A928ZQY1-F1
#
_entry.id   AF-A0A928ZQY1-F1
#
_cell.length_a   1.000
_cell.length_b   1.000
_cell.length_c   1.000
_cell.angle_alpha   90.00
_cell.angle_beta   90.00
_cell.angle_gamma   90.00
#
_symmetry.space_group_name_H-M   'P 1'
#
loop_
_entity.id
_entity.type
_entity.pdbx_description
1 polymer ?
#
loop_
_entity_poly.entity_id
_entity_poly.type
_entity_poly.pdbx_seq_one_letter_code
_entity_poly.pdbx_strand_id
1 'polypeptide(L)'
;MFDVFKNRLELTGTLTTVTALRISQGRSTEPIGSDLPVVKDALGQPLIPGSSFKGALRSRLESFLRGIDPTLAQDPSELVSPSTNEQVTAIKERYKGDDAALTAALNGITDEASKVFGTPWQASKFQVRDLTVQPDSWFGQYQERDGVSIDRDTETAVDGRLYDFQVVPAGTQFEFRAACENAEEWELGLLIMGLQQFKLQQIPLGGGNSRGLGVVQLDIDKTLWVEPENPAALIEYMKQMIKGDLSTYERDESFVEGLKEDWTTALISYLSAKAGISTDDETSETAVEA
;
A
#
# COMPACT_ATOMS: atom_id res chain seq x y z
N MET A 1 18.90 -7.24 5.03
CA MET A 1 17.41 -7.28 5.02
C MET A 1 16.89 -8.36 4.07
N PHE A 2 17.39 -8.45 2.84
CA PHE A 2 17.07 -9.54 1.89
C PHE A 2 18.25 -10.51 1.65
N ASP A 3 19.27 -10.45 2.51
CA ASP A 3 20.43 -11.33 2.51
C ASP A 3 20.05 -12.79 2.85
N VAL A 4 19.06 -12.97 3.71
CA VAL A 4 18.53 -14.28 4.11
C VAL A 4 17.01 -14.29 3.94
N PHE A 5 16.48 -15.31 3.26
CA PHE A 5 15.03 -15.54 3.16
C PHE A 5 14.49 -16.07 4.49
N LYS A 6 13.51 -15.37 5.06
CA LYS A 6 12.86 -15.71 6.34
C LYS A 6 11.40 -16.07 6.14
N ASN A 7 10.65 -15.19 5.48
CA ASN A 7 9.24 -15.41 5.21
C ASN A 7 8.79 -14.66 3.96
N ARG A 8 7.66 -15.10 3.41
CA ARG A 8 7.00 -14.48 2.26
C ARG A 8 5.48 -14.64 2.36
N LEU A 9 4.79 -13.52 2.32
CA LEU A 9 3.34 -13.41 2.15
C LEU A 9 3.04 -13.04 0.70
N GLU A 10 2.22 -13.81 0.00
CA GLU A 10 1.66 -13.40 -1.29
C GLU A 10 0.14 -13.28 -1.20
N LEU A 11 -0.39 -12.20 -1.75
CA LEU A 11 -1.81 -11.89 -1.75
C LEU A 11 -2.27 -11.74 -3.19
N THR A 12 -3.31 -12.46 -3.57
CA THR A 12 -4.03 -12.29 -4.83
C THR A 12 -5.48 -11.97 -4.51
N GLY A 13 -6.04 -11.00 -5.23
CA GLY A 13 -7.39 -10.54 -4.99
C GLY A 13 -7.96 -9.73 -6.14
N THR A 14 -9.11 -9.14 -5.90
CA THR A 14 -9.83 -8.28 -6.84
C THR A 14 -10.05 -6.91 -6.21
N LEU A 15 -9.61 -5.86 -6.91
CA LEU A 15 -9.93 -4.48 -6.55
C LEU A 15 -11.09 -3.99 -7.42
N THR A 16 -12.23 -3.70 -6.79
CA THR A 16 -13.43 -3.20 -7.47
C THR A 16 -13.59 -1.70 -7.27
N THR A 17 -13.88 -0.97 -8.35
CA THR A 17 -14.24 0.46 -8.27
C THR A 17 -15.68 0.60 -7.75
N VAL A 18 -15.88 1.18 -6.57
CA VAL A 18 -17.23 1.42 -6.01
C VAL A 18 -17.82 2.69 -6.59
N THR A 19 -16.98 3.70 -6.81
CA THR A 19 -17.31 4.93 -7.54
C THR A 19 -16.37 5.05 -8.73
N ALA A 20 -16.70 5.95 -9.66
CA ALA A 20 -15.87 6.17 -10.83
C ALA A 20 -14.44 6.56 -10.42
N LEU A 21 -13.45 5.94 -11.06
CA LEU A 21 -12.04 6.05 -10.71
C LEU A 21 -11.30 6.95 -11.70
N ARG A 22 -10.53 7.90 -11.18
CA ARG A 22 -9.68 8.76 -11.99
C ARG A 22 -8.22 8.59 -11.60
N ILE A 23 -7.44 7.91 -12.42
CA ILE A 23 -5.98 7.83 -12.24
C ILE A 23 -5.34 8.53 -13.42
N SER A 24 -4.76 9.71 -13.21
CA SER A 24 -4.17 10.52 -14.28
C SER A 24 -2.65 10.58 -14.12
N GLN A 25 -1.89 10.50 -15.22
CA GLN A 25 -0.43 10.69 -15.23
C GLN A 25 0.01 12.17 -15.47
N GLY A 26 -0.93 13.08 -15.64
CA GLY A 26 -0.66 14.47 -16.00
C GLY A 26 -1.70 15.03 -16.95
N ARG A 27 -1.49 16.25 -17.46
CA ARG A 27 -2.31 16.81 -18.54
C ARG A 27 -1.92 16.18 -19.88
N SER A 28 -2.92 15.88 -20.71
CA SER A 28 -2.67 15.48 -22.09
C SER A 28 -2.06 16.63 -22.89
N THR A 29 -1.16 16.32 -23.82
CA THR A 29 -0.71 17.24 -24.86
C THR A 29 -1.37 16.95 -26.21
N GLU A 30 -2.30 15.99 -26.27
CA GLU A 30 -3.00 15.65 -27.51
C GLU A 30 -3.99 16.75 -27.91
N PRO A 31 -4.01 17.20 -29.19
CA PRO A 31 -4.91 18.26 -29.64
C PRO A 31 -6.39 17.86 -29.68
N ILE A 32 -6.67 16.56 -29.70
CA ILE A 32 -8.02 15.98 -29.80
C ILE A 32 -8.07 14.82 -28.78
N GLY A 33 -8.60 15.11 -27.59
CA GLY A 33 -8.70 14.18 -26.48
C GLY A 33 -9.00 14.93 -25.18
N SER A 34 -9.34 14.20 -24.11
CA SER A 34 -9.60 14.84 -22.81
C SER A 34 -8.35 15.51 -22.26
N ASP A 35 -8.53 16.66 -21.60
CA ASP A 35 -7.46 17.41 -20.92
C ASP A 35 -6.72 16.56 -19.89
N LEU A 36 -7.43 15.60 -19.28
CA LEU A 36 -6.97 14.79 -18.16
C LEU A 36 -7.32 13.30 -18.37
N PRO A 37 -6.51 12.57 -19.16
CA PRO A 37 -6.77 11.18 -19.47
C PRO A 37 -6.50 10.25 -18.28
N VAL A 38 -7.10 9.07 -18.32
CA VAL A 38 -6.80 7.96 -17.41
C VAL A 38 -5.51 7.25 -17.86
N VAL A 39 -4.75 6.68 -16.92
CA VAL A 39 -3.60 5.81 -17.22
C VAL A 39 -4.07 4.57 -17.96
N LYS A 40 -3.44 4.28 -19.10
CA LYS A 40 -3.77 3.15 -19.97
C LYS A 40 -2.57 2.24 -20.14
N ASP A 41 -2.82 0.95 -20.35
CA ASP A 41 -1.81 0.01 -20.81
C ASP A 41 -1.53 0.16 -22.32
N ALA A 42 -0.65 -0.68 -22.86
CA ALA A 42 -0.32 -0.69 -24.29
C ALA A 42 -1.52 -1.03 -25.22
N LEU A 43 -2.60 -1.55 -24.67
CA LEU A 43 -3.84 -1.90 -25.38
C LEU A 43 -4.94 -0.83 -25.20
N GLY A 44 -4.66 0.27 -24.48
CA GLY A 44 -5.62 1.34 -24.21
C GLY A 44 -6.59 1.03 -23.06
N GLN A 45 -6.39 -0.06 -22.33
CA GLN A 45 -7.22 -0.48 -21.20
C GLN A 45 -6.79 0.25 -19.92
N PRO A 46 -7.71 0.52 -18.98
CA PRO A 46 -7.37 1.21 -17.75
C PRO A 46 -6.38 0.39 -16.93
N LEU A 47 -5.40 1.06 -16.34
CA LEU A 47 -4.35 0.47 -15.52
C LEU A 47 -4.21 1.27 -14.22
N ILE A 48 -4.13 0.58 -13.09
CA ILE A 48 -3.76 1.20 -11.81
C ILE A 48 -2.28 0.90 -11.55
N PRO A 49 -1.38 1.89 -11.58
CA PRO A 49 0.00 1.66 -11.22
C PRO A 49 0.11 1.12 -9.78
N GLY A 50 0.93 0.09 -9.58
CA GLY A 50 1.18 -0.47 -8.24
C GLY A 50 1.75 0.57 -7.28
N SER A 51 2.49 1.56 -7.82
CA SER A 51 2.96 2.74 -7.08
C SER A 51 1.83 3.64 -6.59
N SER A 52 0.74 3.80 -7.35
CA SER A 52 -0.42 4.59 -6.92
C SER A 52 -1.18 3.90 -5.79
N PHE A 53 -1.39 2.58 -5.89
CA PHE A 53 -1.99 1.79 -4.82
C PHE A 53 -1.12 1.83 -3.55
N LYS A 54 0.17 1.53 -3.70
CA LYS A 54 1.14 1.52 -2.60
C LYS A 54 1.29 2.89 -1.95
N GLY A 55 1.26 3.97 -2.73
CA GLY A 55 1.35 5.35 -2.23
C GLY A 55 0.13 5.74 -1.39
N ALA A 56 -1.08 5.39 -1.84
CA ALA A 56 -2.30 5.64 -1.07
C ALA A 56 -2.32 4.86 0.26
N LEU A 57 -1.92 3.58 0.21
CA LEU A 57 -1.75 2.74 1.40
C LEU A 57 -0.74 3.34 2.38
N ARG A 58 0.46 3.66 1.88
CA ARG A 58 1.55 4.26 2.67
C ARG A 58 1.10 5.55 3.33
N SER A 59 0.52 6.49 2.56
CA SER A 59 0.08 7.79 3.08
C SER A 59 -0.96 7.66 4.19
N ARG A 60 -1.90 6.70 4.05
CA ARG A 60 -2.89 6.43 5.10
C ARG A 60 -2.23 5.91 6.38
N LEU A 61 -1.31 4.96 6.26
CA LEU A 61 -0.60 4.38 7.40
C LEU A 61 0.32 5.40 8.09
N GLU A 62 1.04 6.23 7.33
CA GLU A 62 1.84 7.35 7.86
C GLU A 62 0.97 8.34 8.64
N SER A 63 -0.27 8.57 8.22
CA SER A 63 -1.19 9.44 8.96
C SER A 63 -1.58 8.86 10.31
N PHE A 64 -1.79 7.54 10.41
CA PHE A 64 -2.08 6.88 11.68
C PHE A 64 -0.86 6.84 12.60
N LEU A 65 0.30 6.47 12.06
CA LEU A 65 1.55 6.45 12.81
C LEU A 65 1.88 7.83 13.40
N ARG A 66 1.79 8.90 12.60
CA ARG A 66 1.97 10.28 13.09
C ARG A 66 0.91 10.72 14.10
N GLY A 67 -0.28 10.13 14.05
CA GLY A 67 -1.33 10.34 15.04
C GLY A 67 -1.01 9.74 16.40
N ILE A 68 -0.22 8.66 16.43
CA ILE A 68 0.29 8.02 17.66
C ILE A 68 1.53 8.77 18.16
N ASP A 69 2.55 8.87 17.30
CA ASP A 69 3.78 9.61 17.58
C ASP A 69 4.35 10.14 16.24
N PRO A 70 4.55 11.46 16.10
CA PRO A 70 5.11 12.07 14.88
C PRO A 70 6.44 11.48 14.39
N THR A 71 7.22 10.84 15.26
CA THR A 71 8.51 10.23 14.92
C THR A 71 8.39 8.88 14.21
N LEU A 72 7.22 8.23 14.26
CA LEU A 72 6.99 6.91 13.67
C LEU A 72 6.83 6.92 12.14
N ALA A 73 6.65 8.10 11.55
CA ALA A 73 6.60 8.27 10.11
C ALA A 73 7.11 9.66 9.73
N GLN A 74 8.25 9.68 9.03
CA GLN A 74 8.86 10.91 8.54
C GLN A 74 8.14 11.44 7.30
N ASP A 75 8.26 12.75 7.05
CA ASP A 75 7.81 13.31 5.79
C ASP A 75 8.65 12.72 4.63
N PRO A 76 8.03 12.20 3.56
CA PRO A 76 8.76 11.63 2.44
C PRO A 76 9.80 12.57 1.79
N SER A 77 9.61 13.88 1.88
CA SER A 77 10.58 14.87 1.38
C SER A 77 11.87 14.91 2.20
N GLU A 78 11.80 14.62 3.51
CA GLU A 78 12.97 14.54 4.40
C GLU A 78 13.83 13.30 4.10
N LEU A 79 13.21 12.23 3.58
CA LEU A 79 13.92 11.03 3.13
C LEU A 79 14.83 11.27 1.92
N VAL A 80 14.71 12.40 1.22
CA VAL A 80 15.56 12.75 0.08
C VAL A 80 16.33 14.06 0.28
N SER A 81 16.33 14.59 1.51
CA SER A 81 17.01 15.83 1.83
C SER A 81 18.54 15.69 1.73
N PRO A 82 19.28 16.77 1.43
CA PRO A 82 20.74 16.73 1.38
C PRO A 82 21.38 16.20 2.67
N SER A 83 20.86 16.59 3.83
CA SER A 83 21.34 16.14 5.14
C SER A 83 21.17 14.63 5.34
N THR A 84 20.02 14.09 4.95
CA THR A 84 19.77 12.65 5.05
C THR A 84 20.68 11.87 4.10
N ASN A 85 20.90 12.38 2.88
CA ASN A 85 21.81 11.76 1.93
C ASN A 85 23.27 11.75 2.44
N GLU A 86 23.73 12.83 3.06
CA GLU A 86 25.05 12.90 3.70
C GLU A 86 25.16 11.91 4.87
N GLN A 87 24.16 11.85 5.74
CA GLN A 87 24.13 10.93 6.89
C GLN A 87 24.18 9.46 6.42
N VAL A 88 23.36 9.09 5.44
CA VAL A 88 23.33 7.74 4.86
C VAL A 88 24.66 7.39 4.22
N THR A 89 25.29 8.33 3.51
CA THR A 89 26.61 8.13 2.91
C THR A 89 27.68 7.90 3.98
N ALA A 90 27.66 8.68 5.06
CA ALA A 90 28.58 8.50 6.19
C ALA A 90 28.39 7.15 6.89
N ILE A 91 27.14 6.68 7.05
CA ILE A 91 26.85 5.35 7.61
C ILE A 91 27.40 4.24 6.69
N LYS A 92 27.16 4.34 5.37
CA LYS A 92 27.65 3.37 4.38
C LYS A 92 29.18 3.27 4.37
N GLU A 93 29.90 4.38 4.48
CA GLU A 93 31.36 4.36 4.55
C GLU A 93 31.87 3.85 5.92
N ARG A 94 31.18 4.17 7.02
CA ARG A 94 31.57 3.72 8.37
C ARG A 94 31.51 2.20 8.53
N TYR A 95 30.45 1.56 8.00
CA TYR A 95 30.21 0.12 8.13
C TYR A 95 30.55 -0.64 6.85
N LYS A 96 31.46 -0.10 6.04
CA LYS A 96 31.89 -0.71 4.79
C LYS A 96 32.52 -2.07 5.05
N GLY A 97 31.93 -3.13 4.50
CA GLY A 97 32.39 -4.52 4.69
C GLY A 97 31.77 -5.25 5.88
N ASP A 98 30.89 -4.60 6.65
CA ASP A 98 30.05 -5.25 7.67
C ASP A 98 28.57 -4.99 7.38
N ASP A 99 27.98 -5.87 6.58
CA ASP A 99 26.59 -5.74 6.11
C ASP A 99 25.57 -5.80 7.26
N ALA A 100 25.88 -6.55 8.32
CA ALA A 100 25.01 -6.68 9.48
C ALA A 100 24.97 -5.38 10.28
N ALA A 101 26.14 -4.81 10.59
CA ALA A 101 26.23 -3.52 11.28
C ALA A 101 25.66 -2.37 10.43
N LEU A 102 25.90 -2.39 9.11
CA LEU A 102 25.32 -1.43 8.18
C LEU A 102 23.79 -1.48 8.18
N THR A 103 23.21 -2.69 8.11
CA THR A 103 21.75 -2.88 8.14
C THR A 103 21.16 -2.39 9.45
N ALA A 104 21.78 -2.71 10.59
CA ALA A 104 21.34 -2.24 11.90
C ALA A 104 21.38 -0.71 12.01
N ALA A 105 22.45 -0.06 11.52
CA ALA A 105 22.59 1.38 11.54
C ALA A 105 21.56 2.10 10.65
N LEU A 106 21.31 1.58 9.43
CA LEU A 106 20.28 2.13 8.55
C LEU A 106 18.87 1.95 9.13
N ASN A 107 18.57 0.78 9.70
CA ASN A 107 17.30 0.54 10.39
C ASN A 107 17.06 1.49 11.58
N GLY A 108 18.13 1.97 12.22
CA GLY A 108 18.04 2.91 13.35
C GLY A 108 17.66 4.33 12.95
N ILE A 109 17.82 4.72 11.69
CA ILE A 109 17.44 6.05 11.17
C ILE A 109 16.18 6.02 10.31
N THR A 110 15.75 4.84 9.86
CA THR A 110 14.54 4.65 9.07
C THR A 110 13.31 4.59 9.99
N ASP A 111 12.26 5.34 9.66
CA ASP A 111 10.97 5.31 10.37
C ASP A 111 10.18 4.01 10.12
N GLU A 112 9.18 3.74 10.94
CA GLU A 112 8.39 2.51 10.96
C GLU A 112 7.64 2.29 9.65
N ALA A 113 7.06 3.32 9.04
CA ALA A 113 6.42 3.18 7.73
C ALA A 113 7.46 2.85 6.65
N SER A 114 8.57 3.56 6.63
CA SER A 114 9.63 3.36 5.64
C SER A 114 10.32 2.00 5.74
N LYS A 115 10.35 1.34 6.90
CA LYS A 115 10.83 -0.05 7.04
C LYS A 115 10.03 -1.03 6.18
N VAL A 116 8.73 -0.79 6.02
CA VAL A 116 7.83 -1.60 5.17
C VAL A 116 7.86 -1.13 3.72
N PHE A 117 7.68 0.18 3.51
CA PHE A 117 7.47 0.78 2.18
C PHE A 117 8.75 1.16 1.43
N GLY A 118 9.91 1.09 2.10
CA GLY A 118 11.23 1.38 1.55
C GLY A 118 11.61 2.86 1.58
N THR A 119 12.90 3.10 1.36
CA THR A 119 13.57 4.41 1.21
C THR A 119 14.53 4.37 0.02
N PRO A 120 15.14 5.50 -0.39
CA PRO A 120 16.18 5.50 -1.41
C PRO A 120 17.41 4.62 -1.09
N TRP A 121 17.68 4.34 0.19
CA TRP A 121 18.80 3.51 0.62
C TRP A 121 18.41 2.10 1.07
N GLN A 122 17.11 1.82 1.18
CA GLN A 122 16.60 0.56 1.70
C GLN A 122 15.43 0.07 0.85
N ALA A 123 15.59 -1.12 0.28
CA ALA A 123 14.55 -1.74 -0.52
C ALA A 123 13.28 -2.01 0.32
N SER A 124 12.12 -1.84 -0.31
CA SER A 124 10.84 -2.12 0.32
C SER A 124 10.57 -3.61 0.45
N LYS A 125 9.99 -4.01 1.59
CA LYS A 125 9.46 -5.35 1.83
C LYS A 125 8.17 -5.62 1.08
N PHE A 126 7.34 -4.59 0.88
CA PHE A 126 6.05 -4.69 0.24
C PHE A 126 6.08 -4.28 -1.24
N GLN A 127 5.70 -5.20 -2.12
CA GLN A 127 5.66 -5.03 -3.56
C GLN A 127 4.22 -5.23 -4.05
N VAL A 128 3.77 -4.35 -4.94
CA VAL A 128 2.44 -4.41 -5.56
C VAL A 128 2.65 -4.35 -7.07
N ARG A 129 2.08 -5.30 -7.81
CA ARG A 129 2.09 -5.26 -9.27
C ARG A 129 1.11 -4.20 -9.75
N ASP A 130 1.31 -3.71 -10.97
CA ASP A 130 0.29 -2.88 -11.61
C ASP A 130 -1.00 -3.70 -11.75
N LEU A 131 -2.12 -3.09 -11.35
CA LEU A 131 -3.41 -3.76 -11.35
C LEU A 131 -4.03 -3.57 -12.73
N THR A 132 -4.10 -4.68 -13.47
CA THR A 132 -4.68 -4.73 -14.81
C THR A 132 -6.18 -5.00 -14.73
N VAL A 133 -6.94 -4.43 -15.66
CA VAL A 133 -8.40 -4.59 -15.66
C VAL A 133 -8.80 -6.03 -15.99
N GLN A 134 -9.81 -6.55 -15.30
CA GLN A 134 -10.38 -7.85 -15.63
C GLN A 134 -11.23 -7.73 -16.91
N PRO A 135 -10.97 -8.55 -17.95
CA PRO A 135 -11.64 -8.42 -19.25
C PRO A 135 -13.17 -8.39 -19.18
N ASP A 136 -13.75 -9.21 -18.31
CA ASP A 136 -15.21 -9.35 -18.17
C ASP A 136 -15.88 -8.13 -17.52
N SER A 137 -15.10 -7.28 -16.86
CA SER A 137 -15.59 -6.07 -16.19
C SER A 137 -15.38 -4.78 -17.01
N TRP A 138 -14.68 -4.87 -18.15
CA TRP A 138 -14.30 -3.72 -18.96
C TRP A 138 -15.02 -3.69 -20.32
N PHE A 139 -15.94 -2.74 -20.46
CA PHE A 139 -16.75 -2.58 -21.67
C PHE A 139 -16.13 -1.67 -22.75
N GLY A 140 -14.84 -1.33 -22.61
CA GLY A 140 -14.12 -0.53 -23.61
C GLY A 140 -14.45 0.96 -23.63
N GLN A 141 -15.18 1.46 -22.63
CA GLN A 141 -15.64 2.86 -22.59
C GLN A 141 -15.21 3.56 -21.30
N TYR A 142 -14.54 4.69 -21.47
CA TYR A 142 -14.33 5.67 -20.41
C TYR A 142 -15.55 6.58 -20.32
N GLN A 143 -15.88 7.04 -19.12
CA GLN A 143 -16.86 8.11 -18.94
C GLN A 143 -16.15 9.46 -19.01
N GLU A 144 -16.68 10.37 -19.79
CA GLU A 144 -16.25 11.77 -19.80
C GLU A 144 -17.14 12.55 -18.83
N ARG A 145 -16.51 13.38 -17.99
CA ARG A 145 -17.21 14.23 -17.03
C ARG A 145 -16.67 15.65 -17.11
N ASP A 146 -17.56 16.61 -17.00
CA ASP A 146 -17.21 18.03 -16.98
C ASP A 146 -16.88 18.51 -15.56
N GLY A 147 -15.83 19.31 -15.45
CA GLY A 147 -15.50 20.10 -14.28
C GLY A 147 -15.69 21.58 -14.57
N VAL A 148 -16.34 22.30 -13.66
CA VAL A 148 -16.49 23.76 -13.73
C VAL A 148 -15.82 24.39 -12.52
N SER A 149 -15.05 25.46 -12.73
CA SER A 149 -14.56 26.31 -11.64
C SER A 149 -15.45 27.55 -11.53
N ILE A 150 -16.13 27.69 -10.40
CA ILE A 150 -17.00 28.84 -10.10
C ILE A 150 -16.19 29.84 -9.26
N ASP A 151 -16.18 31.10 -9.70
CA ASP A 151 -15.70 32.22 -8.92
C ASP A 151 -16.74 32.55 -7.85
N ARG A 152 -16.34 32.51 -6.57
CA ARG A 152 -17.27 32.69 -5.45
C ARG A 152 -17.67 34.14 -5.22
N ASP A 153 -16.89 35.11 -5.73
CA ASP A 153 -17.15 36.53 -5.56
C ASP A 153 -18.09 37.05 -6.65
N THR A 154 -17.96 36.52 -7.86
CA THR A 154 -18.81 36.89 -9.01
C THR A 154 -19.97 35.93 -9.25
N GLU A 155 -20.00 34.78 -8.56
CA GLU A 155 -20.94 33.67 -8.77
C GLU A 155 -21.00 33.16 -10.23
N THR A 156 -20.00 33.49 -11.04
CA THR A 156 -19.91 33.08 -12.44
C THR A 156 -18.92 31.94 -12.63
N ALA A 157 -19.13 31.14 -13.68
CA ALA A 157 -18.08 30.24 -14.15
C ALA A 157 -16.88 31.08 -14.59
N VAL A 158 -15.69 30.76 -14.08
CA VAL A 158 -14.47 31.44 -14.53
C VAL A 158 -14.25 31.09 -15.99
N ASP A 159 -14.22 32.11 -16.84
CA ASP A 159 -14.04 31.96 -18.28
C ASP A 159 -12.74 31.20 -18.59
N GLY A 160 -12.83 30.16 -19.43
CA GLY A 160 -11.70 29.29 -19.77
C GLY A 160 -11.28 28.24 -18.71
N ARG A 161 -12.10 27.97 -17.68
CA ARG A 161 -11.85 26.91 -16.68
C ARG A 161 -12.87 25.76 -16.66
N LEU A 162 -13.62 25.58 -17.76
CA LEU A 162 -14.21 24.29 -18.07
C LEU A 162 -13.09 23.34 -18.48
N TYR A 163 -13.02 22.17 -17.85
CA TYR A 163 -12.13 21.08 -18.25
C TYR A 163 -12.92 19.79 -18.21
N ASP A 164 -12.66 18.90 -19.16
CA ASP A 164 -13.17 17.54 -19.09
C ASP A 164 -12.14 16.64 -18.41
N PHE A 165 -12.59 15.49 -17.93
CA PHE A 165 -11.70 14.44 -17.47
C PHE A 165 -12.33 13.08 -17.73
N GLN A 166 -11.47 12.12 -18.05
CA GLN A 166 -11.89 10.73 -18.19
C GLN A 166 -11.89 10.04 -16.83
N VAL A 167 -12.89 9.18 -16.62
CA VAL A 167 -12.96 8.27 -15.48
C VAL A 167 -13.27 6.86 -15.94
N VAL A 168 -12.74 5.90 -15.19
CA VAL A 168 -13.14 4.49 -15.27
C VAL A 168 -14.51 4.36 -14.59
N PRO A 169 -15.50 3.71 -15.23
CA PRO A 169 -16.81 3.47 -14.63
C PRO A 169 -16.71 2.71 -13.30
N ALA A 170 -17.63 3.01 -12.38
CA ALA A 170 -17.86 2.17 -11.22
C ALA A 170 -18.23 0.73 -11.63
N GLY A 171 -17.88 -0.23 -10.80
CA GLY A 171 -18.06 -1.67 -11.04
C GLY A 171 -16.92 -2.30 -11.85
N THR A 172 -15.96 -1.53 -12.34
CA THR A 172 -14.78 -2.05 -13.04
C THR A 172 -13.86 -2.75 -12.03
N GLN A 173 -13.40 -3.95 -12.37
CA GLN A 173 -12.57 -4.81 -11.52
C GLN A 173 -11.14 -4.88 -12.04
N PHE A 174 -10.19 -4.91 -11.12
CA PHE A 174 -8.77 -5.02 -11.43
C PHE A 174 -8.14 -6.18 -10.66
N GLU A 175 -7.21 -6.90 -11.30
CA GLU A 175 -6.45 -7.95 -10.64
C GLU A 175 -5.45 -7.34 -9.65
N PHE A 176 -5.55 -7.70 -8.38
CA PHE A 176 -4.61 -7.32 -7.34
C PHE A 176 -3.62 -8.45 -7.08
N ARG A 177 -2.32 -8.14 -7.15
CA ARG A 177 -1.24 -9.05 -6.74
C ARG A 177 -0.20 -8.28 -5.94
N ALA A 178 0.07 -8.74 -4.73
CA ALA A 178 1.09 -8.17 -3.86
C ALA A 178 1.91 -9.25 -3.17
N ALA A 179 3.14 -8.89 -2.81
CA ALA A 179 4.03 -9.74 -2.03
C ALA A 179 4.71 -8.92 -0.93
N CYS A 180 4.87 -9.53 0.25
CA CYS A 180 5.65 -8.99 1.34
C CYS A 180 6.72 -10.02 1.74
N GLU A 181 7.99 -9.63 1.76
CA GLU A 181 9.11 -10.52 2.09
C GLU A 181 9.89 -10.04 3.30
N ASN A 182 10.31 -11.01 4.13
CA ASN A 182 11.14 -10.79 5.32
C ASN A 182 10.57 -9.72 6.27
N ALA A 183 9.25 -9.73 6.41
CA ALA A 183 8.55 -8.82 7.31
C ALA A 183 8.44 -9.43 8.71
N GLU A 184 8.62 -8.60 9.72
CA GLU A 184 8.33 -8.91 11.11
C GLU A 184 6.82 -8.88 11.33
N GLU A 185 6.34 -9.52 12.39
CA GLU A 185 4.90 -9.64 12.65
C GLU A 185 4.21 -8.28 12.79
N TRP A 186 4.83 -7.30 13.45
CA TRP A 186 4.28 -5.95 13.57
C TRP A 186 4.21 -5.23 12.20
N GLU A 187 5.16 -5.49 11.30
CA GLU A 187 5.15 -4.93 9.94
C GLU A 187 4.01 -5.54 9.10
N LEU A 188 3.79 -6.85 9.26
CA LEU A 188 2.65 -7.56 8.64
C LEU A 188 1.32 -7.06 9.21
N GLY A 189 1.25 -6.80 10.52
CA GLY A 189 0.08 -6.22 11.17
C GLY A 189 -0.24 -4.84 10.62
N LEU A 190 0.78 -3.98 10.45
CA LEU A 190 0.61 -2.65 9.86
C LEU A 190 0.08 -2.75 8.42
N LEU A 191 0.61 -3.69 7.63
CA LEU A 191 0.19 -3.93 6.25
C LEU A 191 -1.26 -4.42 6.18
N ILE A 192 -1.62 -5.44 6.96
CA ILE A 192 -2.98 -6.01 6.99
C ILE A 192 -3.99 -4.96 7.45
N MET A 193 -3.68 -4.17 8.47
CA MET A 193 -4.54 -3.06 8.90
C MET A 193 -4.79 -2.07 7.76
N GLY A 194 -3.77 -1.76 6.97
CA GLY A 194 -3.91 -0.91 5.79
C GLY A 194 -4.75 -1.54 4.67
N LEU A 195 -4.56 -2.84 4.39
CA LEU A 195 -5.37 -3.56 3.40
C LEU A 195 -6.84 -3.70 3.84
N GLN A 196 -7.08 -3.88 5.14
CA GLN A 196 -8.43 -3.90 5.71
C GLN A 196 -9.17 -2.59 5.47
N GLN A 197 -8.48 -1.45 5.45
CA GLN A 197 -9.11 -0.17 5.11
C GLN A 197 -9.56 -0.07 3.65
N PHE A 198 -8.90 -0.76 2.72
CA PHE A 198 -9.43 -0.90 1.35
C PHE A 198 -10.67 -1.79 1.31
N LYS A 199 -10.70 -2.89 2.07
CA LYS A 199 -11.91 -3.72 2.21
C LYS A 199 -13.09 -2.92 2.78
N LEU A 200 -12.81 -2.04 3.73
CA LEU A 200 -13.78 -1.12 4.35
C LEU A 200 -14.06 0.16 3.51
N GLN A 201 -13.53 0.26 2.29
CA GLN A 201 -13.74 1.40 1.38
C GLN A 201 -13.27 2.77 1.92
N GLN A 202 -12.29 2.77 2.82
CA GLN A 202 -11.82 3.97 3.52
C GLN A 202 -10.66 4.68 2.82
N ILE A 203 -9.91 3.99 1.96
CA ILE A 203 -8.80 4.57 1.22
C ILE A 203 -9.25 4.82 -0.23
N PRO A 204 -9.45 6.09 -0.64
CA PRO A 204 -9.73 6.40 -2.02
C PRO A 204 -8.45 6.32 -2.87
N LEU A 205 -8.60 6.00 -4.15
CA LEU A 205 -7.52 5.97 -5.13
C LEU A 205 -7.72 7.04 -6.21
N GLY A 206 -6.60 7.64 -6.63
CA GLY A 206 -6.58 8.59 -7.73
C GLY A 206 -6.99 10.01 -7.34
N GLY A 207 -7.51 10.74 -8.32
CA GLY A 207 -7.85 12.16 -8.21
C GLY A 207 -9.36 12.40 -8.05
N GLY A 208 -9.71 13.52 -7.42
CA GLY A 208 -11.12 13.91 -7.21
C GLY A 208 -11.80 13.22 -6.02
N ASN A 209 -11.01 12.67 -5.09
CA ASN A 209 -11.50 11.95 -3.91
C ASN A 209 -12.47 12.79 -3.06
N SER A 210 -12.21 14.10 -2.90
CA SER A 210 -13.09 15.02 -2.18
C SER A 210 -14.42 15.33 -2.89
N ARG A 211 -14.59 14.87 -4.14
CA ARG A 211 -15.80 15.04 -4.96
C ARG A 211 -16.55 13.72 -5.18
N GLY A 212 -16.23 12.69 -4.40
CA GLY A 212 -16.89 11.38 -4.44
C GLY A 212 -16.39 10.44 -5.52
N LEU A 213 -15.18 10.65 -6.06
CA LEU A 213 -14.51 9.72 -6.96
C LEU A 213 -13.52 8.81 -6.19
N GLY A 214 -13.12 7.71 -6.81
CA GLY A 214 -11.97 6.92 -6.37
C GLY A 214 -12.22 5.99 -5.18
N VAL A 215 -13.45 5.86 -4.70
CA VAL A 215 -13.80 4.81 -3.72
C VAL A 215 -13.64 3.45 -4.38
N VAL A 216 -12.85 2.58 -3.74
CA VAL A 216 -12.57 1.22 -4.19
C VAL A 216 -12.74 0.24 -3.03
N GLN A 217 -12.95 -1.03 -3.36
CA GLN A 217 -13.01 -2.13 -2.42
C GLN A 217 -11.99 -3.21 -2.84
N LEU A 218 -11.20 -3.70 -1.89
CA LEU A 218 -10.29 -4.82 -2.10
C LEU A 218 -10.81 -6.07 -1.41
N ASP A 219 -10.97 -7.13 -2.19
CA ASP A 219 -11.28 -8.47 -1.69
C ASP A 219 -10.09 -9.39 -2.01
N ILE A 220 -9.58 -10.10 -1.01
CA ILE A 220 -8.45 -11.03 -1.15
C ILE A 220 -9.00 -12.43 -1.33
N ASP A 221 -8.69 -13.03 -2.48
CA ASP A 221 -9.19 -14.35 -2.89
C ASP A 221 -8.24 -15.47 -2.47
N LYS A 222 -6.93 -15.19 -2.48
CA LYS A 222 -5.90 -16.20 -2.22
C LYS A 222 -4.73 -15.61 -1.44
N THR A 223 -4.33 -16.34 -0.40
CA THR A 223 -3.19 -16.02 0.45
C THR A 223 -2.21 -17.17 0.45
N LEU A 224 -0.95 -16.91 0.07
CA LEU A 224 0.16 -17.84 0.26
C LEU A 224 1.02 -17.34 1.42
N TRP A 225 1.32 -18.21 2.39
CA TRP A 225 2.21 -17.91 3.50
C TRP A 225 3.34 -18.94 3.60
N VAL A 226 4.57 -18.46 3.53
CA VAL A 226 5.79 -19.27 3.61
C VAL A 226 6.66 -18.74 4.74
N GLU A 227 6.93 -19.58 5.73
CA GLU A 227 7.87 -19.30 6.81
C GLU A 227 8.62 -20.61 7.12
N PRO A 228 9.79 -20.84 6.50
CA PRO A 228 10.51 -22.09 6.68
C PRO A 228 11.12 -22.17 8.08
N GLU A 229 10.68 -23.15 8.86
CA GLU A 229 11.22 -23.41 10.21
C GLU A 229 12.68 -23.91 10.21
N ASN A 230 13.13 -24.48 9.08
CA ASN A 230 14.47 -25.07 8.94
C ASN A 230 14.93 -25.11 7.47
N PRO A 231 16.23 -25.39 7.20
CA PRO A 231 16.77 -25.44 5.84
C PRO A 231 16.10 -26.48 4.93
N ALA A 232 15.60 -27.60 5.48
CA ALA A 232 14.94 -28.62 4.69
C ALA A 232 13.56 -28.14 4.18
N ALA A 233 12.80 -27.42 5.03
CA ALA A 233 11.54 -26.79 4.63
C ALA A 233 11.76 -25.75 3.52
N LEU A 234 12.83 -24.97 3.58
CA LEU A 234 13.19 -24.01 2.53
C LEU A 234 13.54 -24.72 1.20
N ILE A 235 14.35 -25.79 1.26
CA ILE A 235 14.67 -26.58 0.07
C ILE A 235 13.40 -27.17 -0.56
N GLU A 236 12.44 -27.62 0.26
CA GLU A 236 11.17 -28.16 -0.25
C GLU A 236 10.32 -27.06 -0.90
N TYR A 237 10.25 -25.88 -0.30
CA TYR A 237 9.62 -24.70 -0.92
C TYR A 237 10.24 -24.39 -2.29
N MET A 238 11.57 -24.39 -2.39
CA MET A 238 12.26 -24.16 -3.67
C MET A 238 11.93 -25.21 -4.72
N LYS A 239 11.83 -26.50 -4.36
CA LYS A 239 11.43 -27.57 -5.30
C LYS A 239 10.01 -27.38 -5.79
N GLN A 240 9.09 -27.03 -4.90
CA GLN A 240 7.68 -26.78 -5.25
C GLN A 240 7.54 -25.56 -6.17
N MET A 241 8.30 -24.50 -5.89
CA MET A 241 8.39 -23.32 -6.75
C MET A 241 8.87 -23.67 -8.17
N ILE A 242 9.92 -24.49 -8.31
CA ILE A 242 10.43 -24.93 -9.64
C ILE A 242 9.38 -25.75 -10.41
N LYS A 243 8.57 -26.55 -9.70
CA LYS A 243 7.48 -27.32 -10.29
C LYS A 243 6.26 -26.46 -10.67
N GLY A 244 6.18 -25.22 -10.17
CA GLY A 244 5.06 -24.32 -10.38
C GLY A 244 3.82 -24.66 -9.55
N ASP A 245 3.97 -25.47 -8.50
CA ASP A 245 2.88 -25.86 -7.61
C ASP A 245 3.18 -25.43 -6.18
N LEU A 246 2.52 -24.35 -5.75
CA LEU A 246 2.64 -23.79 -4.40
C LEU A 246 1.36 -24.00 -3.57
N SER A 247 0.50 -24.95 -3.97
CA SER A 247 -0.76 -25.24 -3.27
C SER A 247 -0.57 -25.58 -1.79
N THR A 248 0.56 -26.22 -1.43
CA THR A 248 0.93 -26.52 -0.03
C THR A 248 1.08 -25.27 0.86
N TYR A 249 1.37 -24.12 0.25
CA TYR A 249 1.57 -22.85 0.96
C TYR A 249 0.33 -21.95 0.92
N GLU A 250 -0.71 -22.37 0.23
CA GLU A 250 -2.02 -21.71 0.25
C GLU A 250 -2.68 -21.94 1.60
N ARG A 251 -3.24 -20.86 2.16
CA ARG A 251 -3.85 -20.87 3.48
C ARG A 251 -5.34 -20.68 3.36
N ASP A 252 -6.08 -21.49 4.11
CA ASP A 252 -7.52 -21.33 4.26
C ASP A 252 -7.86 -20.10 5.12
N GLU A 253 -9.13 -19.71 5.07
CA GLU A 253 -9.62 -18.52 5.77
C GLU A 253 -9.39 -18.58 7.28
N SER A 254 -9.51 -19.74 7.91
CA SER A 254 -9.33 -19.89 9.36
C SER A 254 -7.87 -19.69 9.79
N PHE A 255 -6.93 -20.23 9.01
CA PHE A 255 -5.51 -20.04 9.25
C PHE A 255 -5.11 -18.58 9.02
N VAL A 256 -5.63 -17.96 7.96
CA VAL A 256 -5.38 -16.56 7.65
C VAL A 256 -5.90 -15.66 8.77
N GLU A 257 -7.07 -15.94 9.35
CA GLU A 257 -7.60 -15.13 10.44
C GLU A 257 -6.75 -15.22 11.71
N GLY A 258 -6.27 -16.42 12.07
CA GLY A 258 -5.32 -16.59 13.17
C GLY A 258 -4.03 -15.77 12.97
N LEU A 259 -3.46 -15.79 11.77
CA LEU A 259 -2.30 -14.94 11.45
C LEU A 259 -2.60 -13.44 11.60
N LYS A 260 -3.78 -12.99 11.17
CA LYS A 260 -4.15 -11.58 11.32
C LYS A 260 -4.28 -11.19 12.79
N GLU A 261 -4.84 -12.05 13.63
CA GLU A 261 -4.93 -11.83 15.08
C GLU A 261 -3.53 -11.70 15.70
N ASP A 262 -2.62 -12.62 15.38
CA ASP A 262 -1.24 -12.62 15.87
C ASP A 262 -0.51 -11.34 15.44
N TRP A 263 -0.56 -11.00 14.15
CA TRP A 263 0.09 -9.80 13.61
C TRP A 263 -0.52 -8.50 14.13
N THR A 264 -1.83 -8.47 14.36
CA THR A 264 -2.51 -7.30 14.95
C THR A 264 -2.06 -7.11 16.40
N THR A 265 -1.98 -8.20 17.16
CA THR A 265 -1.49 -8.18 18.54
C THR A 265 -0.04 -7.69 18.59
N ALA A 266 0.82 -8.21 17.70
CA ALA A 266 2.21 -7.78 17.58
C ALA A 266 2.33 -6.29 17.21
N LEU A 267 1.50 -5.79 16.29
CA LEU A 267 1.46 -4.37 15.93
C LEU A 267 1.07 -3.49 17.13
N ILE A 268 -0.03 -3.83 17.81
CA ILE A 268 -0.54 -3.05 18.95
C ILE A 268 0.49 -3.02 20.07
N SER A 269 1.07 -4.16 20.43
CA SER A 269 2.14 -4.24 21.43
C SER A 269 3.34 -3.37 21.03
N TYR A 270 3.79 -3.46 19.78
CA TYR A 270 4.91 -2.68 19.26
C TYR A 270 4.66 -1.17 19.33
N LEU A 271 3.50 -0.71 18.85
CA LEU A 271 3.16 0.71 18.83
C LEU A 271 2.90 1.27 20.23
N SER A 272 2.30 0.48 21.12
CA SER A 272 2.06 0.91 22.51
C SER A 272 3.37 1.07 23.26
N ALA A 273 4.31 0.14 23.09
CA ALA A 273 5.66 0.24 23.65
C ALA A 273 6.39 1.49 23.14
N LYS A 274 6.23 1.82 21.85
CA LYS A 274 6.81 3.04 21.24
C LYS A 274 6.18 4.33 21.77
N ALA A 275 4.87 4.34 21.99
CA ALA A 275 4.15 5.48 22.52
C ALA A 275 4.27 5.63 24.05
N GLY A 276 4.88 4.67 24.74
CA GLY A 276 4.95 4.64 26.21
C GLY A 276 3.60 4.37 26.88
N ILE A 277 2.68 3.71 26.19
CA ILE A 277 1.35 3.33 26.69
C ILE A 277 1.45 1.92 27.26
N SER A 278 1.00 1.71 28.50
CA SER A 278 0.88 0.36 29.08
C SER A 278 -0.29 -0.36 28.42
N THR A 279 -0.05 -1.57 27.89
CA THR A 279 -1.09 -2.41 27.26
C THR A 279 -1.96 -3.17 28.26
N ASP A 280 -1.90 -2.84 29.55
CA ASP A 280 -2.59 -3.56 30.63
C ASP A 280 -4.02 -3.06 30.92
N ASP A 281 -4.56 -2.09 30.17
CA ASP A 281 -5.88 -1.47 30.44
C ASP A 281 -7.02 -2.01 29.54
N GLU A 282 -7.06 -3.32 29.28
CA GLU A 282 -8.27 -4.00 28.78
C GLU A 282 -8.75 -5.07 29.76
N THR A 283 -9.31 -4.63 30.89
CA THR A 283 -10.47 -5.24 31.57
C THR A 283 -10.87 -4.39 32.78
N SER A 284 -11.54 -3.26 32.55
CA SER A 284 -12.41 -2.68 33.57
C SER A 284 -13.80 -2.48 32.99
N GLU A 285 -14.67 -3.37 33.42
CA GLU A 285 -16.13 -3.32 33.36
C GLU A 285 -16.69 -1.89 33.32
N THR A 286 -17.37 -1.53 32.24
CA THR A 286 -18.56 -0.68 32.36
C THR A 286 -19.77 -1.57 32.45
N ALA A 287 -19.96 -2.16 33.64
CA ALA A 287 -21.30 -2.32 34.18
C ALA A 287 -21.82 -0.91 34.45
N VAL A 288 -22.73 -0.43 33.60
CA VAL A 288 -23.63 0.67 33.96
C VAL A 288 -25.03 0.09 33.96
N GLU A 289 -25.42 -0.42 35.12
CA GLU A 289 -26.81 -0.41 35.55
C GLU A 289 -27.27 1.06 35.66
N ALA A 290 -28.29 1.43 34.88
CA ALA A 290 -29.36 2.36 35.25
C ALA A 290 -30.44 2.36 34.15
#